data_AF-A0A964DEP6-F1
#
_entry.id   AF-A0A964DEP6-F1
#
_cell.length_a   1.000
_cell.length_b   1.000
_cell.length_c   1.000
_cell.angle_alpha   90.00
_cell.angle_beta   90.00
_cell.angle_gamma   90.00
#
_symmetry.space_group_name_H-M   'P 1'
#
loop_
_entity.id
_entity.type
_entity.pdbx_description
1 polymer ?
#
loop_
_entity_poly.entity_id
_entity_poly.type
_entity_poly.pdbx_seq_one_letter_code
_entity_poly.pdbx_strand_id
1 'polypeptide(L)'
;MSSLHLRYMAREGGGLLRKDATEKLKTMIDEAQATGSVRLFSVRHEFPTEWARFIKKDNTGMTLEIREEHFPYWSRGSTKTVKSVDIFARDDQNSKGFSSPTHTGTGELITYKTDGTKKPPVPISALTDISLPKERFILKIILDFENNSMEDLWLALTWGK
;
A
#
# COMPACT_ATOMS: atom_id res chain seq x y z
N MET A 1 -43.52 30.32 -10.13
CA MET A 1 -42.11 29.94 -9.85
C MET A 1 -41.93 28.49 -10.22
N SER A 2 -41.17 28.18 -11.27
CA SER A 2 -40.96 26.80 -11.74
C SER A 2 -39.62 26.31 -11.22
N SER A 3 -39.61 25.24 -10.42
CA SER A 3 -38.37 24.58 -9.96
C SER A 3 -37.91 23.58 -11.03
N LEU A 4 -36.76 23.84 -11.65
CA LEU A 4 -36.10 22.92 -12.57
C LEU A 4 -35.43 21.80 -11.76
N HIS A 5 -35.88 20.56 -11.96
CA HIS A 5 -35.22 19.37 -11.40
C HIS A 5 -34.53 18.59 -12.52
N LEU A 6 -33.20 18.60 -12.55
CA LEU A 6 -32.40 17.79 -13.47
C LEU A 6 -31.99 16.49 -12.77
N ARG A 7 -32.45 15.33 -13.26
CA ARG A 7 -31.94 14.01 -12.82
C ARG A 7 -30.99 13.48 -13.90
N TYR A 8 -29.69 13.61 -13.66
CA TYR A 8 -28.66 12.99 -14.49
C TYR A 8 -28.40 11.57 -13.96
N MET A 9 -28.97 10.56 -14.63
CA MET A 9 -28.54 9.17 -14.48
C MET A 9 -27.93 8.73 -15.80
N ALA A 10 -26.59 8.77 -15.90
CA ALA A 10 -25.85 8.06 -16.94
C ALA A 10 -25.93 6.55 -16.67
N ARG A 11 -27.09 5.95 -16.97
CA ARG A 11 -27.28 4.50 -17.00
C ARG A 11 -27.52 4.09 -18.43
N GLU A 12 -26.44 3.88 -19.18
CA GLU A 12 -26.37 2.86 -20.26
C GLU A 12 -24.98 2.75 -20.92
N GLY A 13 -24.11 3.76 -20.83
CA GLY A 13 -22.74 3.69 -21.36
C GLY A 13 -21.65 3.20 -20.39
N GLY A 14 -21.93 3.17 -19.08
CA GLY A 14 -20.92 2.93 -18.04
C GLY A 14 -20.38 1.49 -17.98
N GLY A 15 -21.14 0.51 -18.48
CA GLY A 15 -20.72 -0.89 -18.49
C GLY A 15 -19.59 -1.16 -19.50
N LEU A 16 -19.76 -0.70 -20.74
CA LEU A 16 -18.71 -0.78 -21.77
C LEU A 16 -17.51 0.10 -21.41
N LEU A 17 -17.72 1.35 -21.01
CA LEU A 17 -16.62 2.23 -20.63
C LEU A 17 -15.80 1.68 -19.45
N ARG A 18 -16.47 1.09 -18.44
CA ARG A 18 -15.78 0.43 -17.32
C ARG A 18 -15.00 -0.79 -17.79
N LYS A 19 -15.58 -1.60 -18.68
CA LYS A 19 -14.93 -2.79 -19.21
C LYS A 19 -13.69 -2.40 -20.03
N ASP A 20 -13.83 -1.47 -20.96
CA ASP A 20 -12.77 -0.99 -21.85
C ASP A 20 -11.67 -0.26 -21.07
N ALA A 21 -12.01 0.53 -20.06
CA ALA A 21 -11.03 1.16 -19.17
C ALA A 21 -10.28 0.11 -18.32
N THR A 22 -10.96 -0.94 -17.85
CA THR A 22 -10.32 -2.02 -17.09
C THR A 22 -9.44 -2.88 -18.00
N GLU A 23 -9.88 -3.16 -19.23
CA GLU A 23 -9.08 -3.88 -20.23
C GLU A 23 -7.86 -3.07 -20.65
N LYS A 24 -8.01 -1.77 -20.93
CA LYS A 24 -6.88 -0.90 -21.26
C LYS A 24 -5.89 -0.79 -20.10
N LEU A 25 -6.38 -0.69 -18.85
CA LEU A 25 -5.52 -0.69 -17.67
C LEU A 25 -4.77 -2.01 -17.51
N LYS A 26 -5.43 -3.16 -17.72
CA LYS A 26 -4.79 -4.48 -17.74
C LYS A 26 -3.71 -4.55 -18.82
N THR A 27 -4.02 -4.11 -20.04
CA THR A 27 -3.07 -4.06 -21.16
C THR A 27 -1.86 -3.16 -20.84
N MET A 28 -2.06 -1.97 -20.26
CA MET A 28 -0.95 -1.08 -19.89
C MET A 28 -0.07 -1.64 -18.76
N ILE A 29 -0.64 -2.45 -17.86
CA ILE A 29 0.09 -3.20 -16.83
C ILE A 29 0.85 -4.38 -17.45
N ASP A 30 0.23 -5.08 -18.42
CA ASP A 30 0.83 -6.21 -19.14
C ASP A 30 1.96 -5.76 -20.08
N GLU A 31 1.85 -4.56 -20.65
CA GLU A 31 2.83 -3.93 -21.55
C GLU A 31 3.96 -3.18 -20.81
N ALA A 32 4.00 -3.24 -19.47
CA ALA A 32 5.02 -2.62 -18.61
C ALA A 32 5.22 -1.09 -18.80
N GLN A 33 4.33 -0.40 -19.53
CA GLN A 33 4.37 1.06 -19.67
C GLN A 33 3.86 1.80 -18.44
N ALA A 34 3.18 1.11 -17.53
CA ALA A 34 3.11 1.55 -16.14
C ALA A 34 4.34 1.03 -15.40
N THR A 35 5.37 1.86 -15.26
CA THR A 35 6.28 1.75 -14.11
C THR A 35 5.37 1.52 -12.90
N GLY A 36 5.58 0.44 -12.15
CA GLY A 36 4.58 -0.15 -11.24
C GLY A 36 3.66 0.86 -10.54
N SER A 37 2.40 0.50 -10.34
CA SER A 37 1.48 1.36 -9.60
C SER A 37 2.00 1.65 -8.20
N VAL A 38 1.89 2.91 -7.78
CA VAL A 38 2.31 3.37 -6.46
C VAL A 38 1.07 3.69 -5.63
N ARG A 39 1.06 3.27 -4.36
CA ARG A 39 0.06 3.67 -3.37
C ARG A 39 0.78 4.30 -2.20
N LEU A 40 0.37 5.51 -1.89
CA LEU A 40 0.78 6.23 -0.69
C LEU A 40 -0.18 5.89 0.45
N PHE A 41 0.38 5.54 1.60
CA PHE A 41 -0.33 5.31 2.85
C PHE A 41 0.12 6.36 3.85
N SER A 42 -0.80 7.17 4.36
CA SER A 42 -0.53 7.93 5.58
C SER A 42 -0.59 6.94 6.75
N VAL A 43 0.55 6.71 7.42
CA VAL A 43 0.64 5.74 8.50
C VAL A 43 -0.30 6.10 9.64
N ARG A 44 -0.42 7.40 9.93
CA ARG A 44 -1.35 7.92 10.93
C ARG A 44 -2.81 7.55 10.67
N HIS A 45 -3.24 7.53 9.41
CA HIS A 45 -4.64 7.32 9.05
C HIS A 45 -4.97 5.86 8.70
N GLU A 46 -4.06 5.17 8.01
CA GLU A 46 -4.26 3.79 7.57
C GLU A 46 -3.85 2.78 8.66
N PHE A 47 -2.91 3.15 9.55
CA PHE A 47 -2.38 2.32 10.64
C PHE A 47 -2.37 3.08 11.97
N PRO A 48 -3.53 3.58 12.44
CA PRO A 48 -3.60 4.50 13.58
C PRO A 48 -3.10 3.87 14.90
N THR A 49 -3.24 2.55 15.05
CA THR A 49 -2.81 1.83 16.26
C THR A 49 -1.29 1.73 16.33
N GLU A 50 -0.67 1.38 15.20
CA GLU A 50 0.77 1.29 15.00
C GLU A 50 1.41 2.67 15.16
N TRP A 51 0.80 3.69 14.55
CA TRP A 51 1.20 5.08 14.71
C TRP A 51 1.16 5.55 16.16
N ALA A 52 0.05 5.32 16.86
CA ALA A 52 -0.10 5.70 18.27
C ALA A 52 0.91 4.99 19.19
N ARG A 53 1.35 3.78 18.83
CA ARG A 53 2.39 3.06 19.57
C ARG A 53 3.78 3.62 19.28
N PHE A 54 4.05 3.99 18.04
CA PHE A 54 5.33 4.56 17.62
C PHE A 54 5.60 5.94 18.26
N ILE A 55 4.61 6.82 18.32
CA ILE A 55 4.78 8.17 18.91
C ILE A 55 4.82 8.18 20.45
N LYS A 56 4.50 7.05 21.11
CA LYS A 56 4.67 6.92 22.57
C LYS A 56 6.17 6.76 22.87
N LYS A 57 6.65 7.49 23.88
CA LYS A 57 8.09 7.57 24.18
C LYS A 57 8.71 6.19 24.40
N ASP A 58 9.87 6.01 23.76
CA ASP A 58 10.78 4.84 23.75
C ASP A 58 10.50 3.70 22.76
N ASN A 59 9.60 3.87 21.77
CA ASN A 59 9.46 2.89 20.69
C ASN A 59 9.94 3.42 19.34
N THR A 60 11.05 2.88 18.86
CA THR A 60 11.58 3.15 17.51
C THR A 60 11.17 2.10 16.48
N GLY A 61 10.56 0.99 16.91
CA GLY A 61 10.12 -0.10 16.05
C GLY A 61 8.66 0.02 15.65
N MET A 62 8.36 -0.29 14.39
CA MET A 62 7.01 -0.31 13.84
C MET A 62 6.83 -1.53 12.93
N THR A 63 5.66 -2.17 13.02
CA THR A 63 5.27 -3.22 12.09
C THR A 63 3.95 -2.85 11.42
N LEU A 64 3.96 -2.79 10.09
CA LEU A 64 2.80 -2.48 9.26
C LEU A 64 2.34 -3.73 8.53
N GLU A 65 1.06 -4.06 8.62
CA GLU A 65 0.50 -5.22 7.93
C GLU A 65 -0.21 -4.82 6.64
N ILE A 66 0.46 -5.04 5.51
CA ILE A 66 -0.11 -4.83 4.18
C ILE A 66 -0.89 -6.08 3.76
N ARG A 67 -2.18 -5.91 3.45
CA ARG A 67 -3.10 -6.98 3.07
C ARG A 67 -3.61 -6.76 1.64
N GLU A 68 -4.30 -7.73 1.08
CA GLU A 68 -4.85 -7.62 -0.27
C GLU A 68 -5.82 -6.45 -0.43
N GLU A 69 -6.59 -6.11 0.62
CA GLU A 69 -7.47 -4.95 0.65
C GLU A 69 -6.75 -3.60 0.54
N HIS A 70 -5.45 -3.56 0.83
CA HIS A 70 -4.61 -2.38 0.61
C HIS A 70 -4.18 -2.22 -0.85
N PHE A 71 -4.59 -3.11 -1.74
CA PHE A 71 -4.39 -2.91 -3.18
C PHE A 71 -5.70 -2.53 -3.87
N PRO A 72 -5.64 -1.69 -4.94
CA PRO A 72 -6.81 -1.36 -5.71
C PRO A 72 -7.54 -2.61 -6.23
N TYR A 73 -8.87 -2.56 -6.27
CA TYR A 73 -9.70 -3.70 -6.68
C TYR A 73 -9.31 -4.30 -8.04
N TRP A 74 -8.95 -3.44 -9.01
CA TRP A 74 -8.56 -3.85 -10.37
C TRP A 74 -7.29 -4.70 -10.41
N SER A 75 -6.50 -4.69 -9.34
CA SER A 75 -5.24 -5.43 -9.21
C SER A 75 -5.41 -6.76 -8.48
N ARG A 76 -6.61 -7.11 -8.01
CA ARG A 76 -6.84 -8.37 -7.28
C ARG A 76 -6.69 -9.58 -8.20
N GLY A 77 -6.14 -10.68 -7.68
CA GLY A 77 -5.92 -11.92 -8.42
C GLY A 77 -4.77 -11.93 -9.45
N SER A 78 -4.08 -10.80 -9.66
CA SER A 78 -2.82 -10.80 -10.41
C SER A 78 -1.64 -11.05 -9.47
N THR A 79 -0.66 -11.84 -9.94
CA THR A 79 0.65 -11.88 -9.28
C THR A 79 1.28 -10.51 -9.39
N LYS A 80 1.78 -10.01 -8.27
CA LYS A 80 2.42 -8.70 -8.18
C LYS A 80 3.80 -8.89 -7.57
N THR A 81 4.73 -8.07 -8.00
CA THR A 81 6.01 -7.90 -7.34
C THR A 81 5.97 -6.53 -6.66
N VAL A 82 6.16 -6.47 -5.34
CA VAL A 82 6.49 -5.20 -4.67
C VAL A 82 7.90 -4.85 -5.11
N LYS A 83 8.03 -3.80 -5.91
CA LYS A 83 9.31 -3.33 -6.44
C LYS A 83 10.08 -2.54 -5.38
N SER A 84 9.38 -1.67 -4.65
CA SER A 84 9.96 -0.89 -3.55
C SER A 84 8.93 -0.60 -2.46
N VAL A 85 9.46 -0.41 -1.25
CA VAL A 85 8.77 0.24 -0.13
C VAL A 85 9.64 1.43 0.27
N ASP A 86 9.11 2.63 0.08
CA ASP A 86 9.82 3.88 0.39
C ASP A 86 9.10 4.59 1.54
N ILE A 87 9.89 5.12 2.49
CA ILE A 87 9.37 5.80 3.68
C ILE A 87 9.68 7.29 3.60
N PHE A 88 8.67 8.10 3.91
CA PHE A 88 8.76 9.56 3.95
C PHE A 88 8.21 10.05 5.28
N ALA A 89 8.92 10.93 5.95
CA ALA A 89 8.52 11.52 7.21
C ALA A 89 8.56 13.04 7.13
N ARG A 90 7.78 13.69 7.98
CA ARG A 90 7.89 15.11 8.27
C ARG A 90 8.25 15.27 9.74
N ASP A 91 9.32 15.99 10.00
CA ASP A 91 9.82 16.23 11.35
C ASP A 91 9.45 17.65 11.83
N ASP A 92 9.42 17.84 13.15
CA ASP A 92 9.08 19.12 13.77
C ASP A 92 10.12 20.22 13.44
N GLN A 93 11.38 19.82 13.30
CA GLN A 93 12.48 20.72 12.94
C GLN A 93 12.49 21.14 11.47
N ASN A 94 11.79 20.39 10.59
CA ASN A 94 11.81 20.62 9.14
C ASN A 94 10.41 20.96 8.60
N SER A 95 9.89 22.10 9.02
CA SER A 95 8.53 22.60 8.74
C SER A 95 8.19 22.82 7.25
N LYS A 96 9.11 22.57 6.30
CA LYS A 96 8.93 22.85 4.87
C LYS A 96 8.98 21.65 3.92
N GLY A 97 9.03 20.41 4.39
CA GLY A 97 8.96 19.26 3.46
C GLY A 97 8.93 17.88 4.10
N PHE A 98 8.79 16.86 3.24
CA PHE A 98 9.00 15.45 3.59
C PHE A 98 10.44 15.04 3.29
N SER A 99 11.03 14.23 4.14
CA SER A 99 12.35 13.60 3.96
C SER A 99 12.26 12.09 4.11
N SER A 100 13.23 11.35 3.63
CA SER A 100 13.35 9.92 3.95
C SER A 100 14.08 9.77 5.29
N PRO A 101 13.44 9.26 6.35
CA PRO A 101 14.09 9.08 7.64
C PRO A 101 15.11 7.94 7.57
N THR A 102 16.16 8.01 8.38
CA THR A 102 17.07 6.87 8.60
C THR A 102 16.30 5.73 9.26
N HIS A 103 16.29 4.57 8.61
CA HIS A 103 15.64 3.37 9.12
C HIS A 103 16.29 2.11 8.55
N THR A 104 16.09 1.00 9.23
CA THR A 104 16.24 -0.34 8.64
C THR A 104 14.85 -0.91 8.36
N GLY A 105 14.75 -1.74 7.32
CA GLY A 105 13.50 -2.31 6.88
C GLY A 105 13.64 -3.77 6.51
N THR A 106 12.86 -4.63 7.16
CA THR A 106 12.72 -6.05 6.84
C THR A 106 11.24 -6.41 6.75
N GLY A 107 10.91 -7.67 6.51
CA GLY A 107 9.52 -8.08 6.50
C GLY A 107 9.30 -9.56 6.73
N GLU A 108 8.02 -9.92 6.76
CA GLU A 108 7.58 -11.30 6.75
C GLU A 108 6.39 -11.43 5.78
N LEU A 109 6.44 -12.42 4.89
CA LEU A 109 5.29 -12.80 4.08
C LEU A 109 4.57 -13.97 4.73
N ILE A 110 3.32 -13.74 5.12
CA ILE A 110 2.43 -14.76 5.67
C ILE A 110 1.39 -15.09 4.61
N THR A 111 1.30 -16.37 4.24
CA THR A 111 0.32 -16.87 3.29
C THR A 111 -0.60 -17.88 3.95
N TYR A 112 -1.72 -18.19 3.31
CA TYR A 112 -2.72 -19.12 3.85
C TYR A 112 -2.79 -20.39 3.01
N LYS A 113 -3.14 -21.51 3.64
CA LYS A 113 -3.54 -22.74 2.96
C LYS A 113 -5.00 -22.63 2.50
N THR A 114 -5.43 -23.58 1.68
CA THR A 114 -6.81 -23.68 1.17
C THR A 114 -7.84 -23.86 2.29
N ASP A 115 -7.46 -24.48 3.40
CA ASP A 115 -8.27 -24.63 4.62
C ASP A 115 -8.35 -23.35 5.49
N GLY A 116 -7.69 -22.26 5.08
CA GLY A 116 -7.65 -21.00 5.81
C GLY A 116 -6.60 -20.92 6.93
N THR A 117 -5.81 -21.97 7.14
CA THR A 117 -4.71 -21.94 8.14
C THR A 117 -3.50 -21.17 7.62
N LYS A 118 -2.79 -20.45 8.51
CA LYS A 118 -1.56 -19.73 8.16
C LYS A 118 -0.44 -20.73 7.87
N LYS A 119 0.30 -20.52 6.78
CA LYS A 119 1.60 -21.15 6.54
C LYS A 119 2.66 -20.48 7.42
N PRO A 120 3.81 -21.13 7.67
CA PRO A 120 4.94 -20.49 8.34
C PRO A 120 5.30 -19.15 7.66
N PRO A 121 5.55 -18.07 8.43
CA PRO A 121 6.02 -16.81 7.87
C PRO A 121 7.33 -17.00 7.11
N VAL A 122 7.44 -16.36 5.94
CA VAL A 122 8.66 -16.34 5.14
C VAL A 122 9.36 -15.00 5.40
N PRO A 123 10.57 -14.97 5.99
CA PRO A 123 11.27 -13.72 6.25
C PRO A 123 11.73 -13.04 4.96
N ILE A 124 11.75 -11.72 4.97
CA ILE A 124 12.17 -10.84 3.88
C ILE A 124 13.28 -9.93 4.43
N SER A 125 14.48 -10.05 3.85
CA SER A 125 15.65 -9.26 4.26
C SER A 125 15.70 -7.86 3.65
N ALA A 126 15.09 -7.66 2.48
CA ALA A 126 15.07 -6.39 1.77
C ALA A 126 13.65 -6.11 1.27
N LEU A 127 13.21 -4.85 1.42
CA LEU A 127 11.88 -4.41 1.02
C LEU A 127 11.77 -4.08 -0.49
N THR A 128 12.44 -4.89 -1.32
CA THR A 128 12.52 -4.74 -2.77
C THR A 128 12.33 -6.08 -3.45
N ASP A 129 11.71 -6.07 -4.63
CA ASP A 129 11.44 -7.25 -5.46
C ASP A 129 10.77 -8.44 -4.72
N ILE A 130 9.79 -8.13 -3.87
CA ILE A 130 9.04 -9.14 -3.11
C ILE A 130 7.90 -9.67 -3.98
N SER A 131 7.96 -10.97 -4.33
CA SER A 131 6.87 -11.64 -5.05
C SER A 131 5.67 -11.89 -4.14
N LEU A 132 4.53 -11.32 -4.49
CA LEU A 132 3.26 -11.52 -3.79
C LEU A 132 2.45 -12.66 -4.43
N PRO A 133 1.89 -13.55 -3.60
CA PRO A 133 1.06 -14.66 -4.06
C PRO A 133 -0.28 -14.17 -4.62
N LYS A 134 -0.96 -15.05 -5.36
CA LYS A 134 -2.35 -14.79 -5.79
C LYS A 134 -3.35 -15.11 -4.68
N GLU A 135 -2.97 -15.98 -3.76
CA GLU A 135 -3.77 -16.33 -2.59
C GLU A 135 -3.75 -15.21 -1.55
N ARG A 136 -4.64 -15.30 -0.56
CA ARG A 136 -4.64 -14.39 0.60
C ARG A 136 -3.24 -14.33 1.22
N PHE A 137 -2.79 -13.12 1.54
CA PHE A 137 -1.52 -12.90 2.21
C PHE A 137 -1.57 -11.75 3.22
N ILE A 138 -0.55 -11.69 4.06
CA ILE A 138 -0.17 -10.52 4.85
C ILE A 138 1.32 -10.30 4.58
N LEU A 139 1.65 -9.13 4.04
CA LEU A 139 3.02 -8.65 3.98
C LEU A 139 3.23 -7.76 5.21
N LYS A 140 3.99 -8.27 6.19
CA LYS A 140 4.47 -7.45 7.29
C LYS A 140 5.71 -6.68 6.85
N ILE A 141 5.68 -5.38 7.06
CA ILE A 141 6.81 -4.48 6.87
C ILE A 141 7.25 -4.08 8.27
N ILE A 142 8.49 -4.41 8.63
CA ILE A 142 9.08 -4.20 9.94
C ILE A 142 10.14 -3.11 9.76
N LEU A 143 9.93 -1.98 10.42
CA LEU A 143 10.77 -0.79 10.32
C LEU A 143 11.32 -0.47 11.70
N ASP A 144 12.64 -0.27 11.77
CA ASP A 144 13.29 0.28 12.95
C ASP A 144 13.91 1.63 12.59
N PHE A 145 13.46 2.67 13.26
CA PHE A 145 13.90 4.04 13.04
C PHE A 145 15.00 4.44 14.02
N GLU A 146 15.77 5.47 13.69
CA GLU A 146 16.75 6.03 14.63
C GLU A 146 16.10 6.76 15.81
N ASN A 147 14.95 7.41 15.56
CA ASN A 147 14.15 8.10 16.57
C ASN A 147 12.64 7.98 16.23
N ASN A 148 11.79 8.57 17.05
CA ASN A 148 10.35 8.64 16.83
C ASN A 148 9.78 10.07 16.92
N SER A 149 10.58 11.10 16.63
CA SER A 149 10.17 12.52 16.74
C SER A 149 9.25 12.99 15.61
N MET A 150 9.02 12.14 14.61
CA MET A 150 8.32 12.48 13.38
C MET A 150 6.86 12.91 13.67
N GLU A 151 6.45 14.04 13.09
CA GLU A 151 5.07 14.53 13.15
C GLU A 151 4.16 13.85 12.13
N ASP A 152 4.69 13.29 11.06
CA ASP A 152 3.91 12.56 10.05
C ASP A 152 4.79 11.53 9.35
N LEU A 153 4.18 10.43 8.92
CA LEU A 153 4.87 9.31 8.28
C LEU A 153 4.02 8.73 7.16
N TRP A 154 4.64 8.55 6.02
CA TRP A 154 4.04 8.07 4.78
C TRP A 154 4.85 6.90 4.25
N LEU A 155 4.13 5.88 3.79
CA LEU A 155 4.70 4.72 3.11
C LEU A 155 4.26 4.76 1.65
N ALA A 156 5.21 4.76 0.72
CA ALA A 156 4.95 4.54 -0.69
C ALA A 156 5.26 3.09 -1.04
N LEU A 157 4.24 2.36 -1.49
CA LEU A 157 4.39 0.98 -1.93
C LEU A 157 4.27 0.95 -3.45
N THR A 158 5.36 0.56 -4.12
CA THR A 158 5.40 0.42 -5.57
C THR A 158 5.24 -1.05 -5.92
N TRP A 159 4.25 -1.40 -6.75
CA TRP A 159 4.04 -2.77 -7.22
C TRP A 159 3.84 -2.83 -8.74
N GLY A 160 4.33 -3.90 -9.35
CA GLY A 160 4.17 -4.13 -10.79
C GLY A 160 4.40 -5.60 -11.12
N LYS A 161 4.37 -5.93 -12.41
CA LYS A 161 4.89 -7.22 -12.88
C LYS A 161 6.42 -7.23 -12.75
#